data_AF-A0A955IU50-F1
#
_entry.id   AF-A0A955IU50-F1
#
_cell.length_a   1.000
_cell.length_b   1.000
_cell.length_c   1.000
_cell.angle_alpha   90.00
_cell.angle_beta   90.00
_cell.angle_gamma   90.00
#
_symmetry.space_group_name_H-M   'P 1'
#
loop_
_entity.id
_entity.type
_entity.pdbx_description
1 polymer ?
#
loop_
_entity_poly.entity_id
_entity_poly.type
_entity_poly.pdbx_seq_one_letter_code
_entity_poly.pdbx_strand_id
1 'polypeptide(L)'
;MFGRRKTPVSTSILACISCGYDLLGNTTGVCPECGATWDPNRLMRAMSIEDRERLVRGLTSVHRVVLAPFVVFVLAWVVWGVFVATGIADLLTEDILAIVDVMLLVFGPVLWLYAMMRAWRRVMDVPEVIDDEHAARHRRWVSRLHLATFASFGLLIGSAFLAPEFLVYDLAFLLSLILFALLIGSHLFFL
;
A
#
# COMPACT_ATOMS: atom_id res chain seq x y z
N MET A 1 -12.61 5.68 46.09
CA MET A 1 -12.17 4.32 45.68
C MET A 1 -12.66 4.06 44.27
N PHE A 2 -11.80 4.15 43.26
CA PHE A 2 -12.18 3.83 41.89
C PHE A 2 -12.15 2.31 41.70
N GLY A 3 -13.32 1.72 41.50
CA GLY A 3 -13.46 0.30 41.18
C GLY A 3 -12.72 -0.01 39.88
N ARG A 4 -11.70 -0.87 39.99
CA ARG A 4 -10.96 -1.42 38.84
C ARG A 4 -11.97 -2.15 37.95
N ARG A 5 -12.31 -1.60 36.79
CA ARG A 5 -13.12 -2.34 35.80
C ARG A 5 -12.33 -3.58 35.43
N LYS A 6 -12.91 -4.76 35.70
CA LYS A 6 -12.41 -6.01 35.14
C LYS A 6 -12.57 -5.89 33.63
N THR A 7 -11.46 -5.69 32.92
CA THR A 7 -11.44 -5.80 31.47
C THR A 7 -12.00 -7.18 31.10
N PRO A 8 -12.95 -7.28 30.15
CA PRO A 8 -13.42 -8.56 29.68
C PRO A 8 -12.20 -9.37 29.24
N VAL A 9 -12.03 -10.55 29.82
CA VAL A 9 -10.99 -11.50 29.41
C VAL A 9 -11.35 -11.88 27.99
N SER A 10 -10.68 -11.30 26.99
CA SER A 10 -10.90 -11.69 25.61
C SER A 10 -10.47 -13.15 25.50
N THR A 11 -11.43 -14.03 25.22
CA THR A 11 -11.16 -15.41 24.83
C THR A 11 -10.53 -15.38 23.44
N SER A 12 -9.23 -15.07 23.38
CA SER A 12 -8.46 -15.18 22.15
C SER A 12 -8.44 -16.66 21.79
N ILE A 13 -9.12 -17.01 20.70
CA ILE A 13 -9.14 -18.35 20.14
C ILE A 13 -7.70 -18.64 19.70
N LEU A 14 -7.02 -19.58 20.34
CA LEU A 14 -5.71 -20.03 19.88
C LEU A 14 -5.96 -20.94 18.68
N ALA A 15 -5.51 -20.61 17.48
CA ALA A 15 -5.65 -21.47 16.32
C ALA A 15 -4.27 -21.88 15.76
N CYS A 16 -4.16 -23.11 15.26
CA CYS A 16 -2.97 -23.59 14.58
C CYS A 16 -2.79 -22.84 13.25
N ILE A 17 -1.61 -22.26 13.01
CA ILE A 17 -1.31 -21.49 11.78
C ILE A 17 -1.37 -22.39 10.53
N SER A 18 -0.98 -23.66 10.65
CA SER A 18 -0.88 -24.57 9.49
C SER A 18 -2.23 -25.09 9.01
N CYS A 19 -3.16 -25.40 9.92
CA CYS A 19 -4.42 -26.07 9.57
C CYS A 19 -5.68 -25.37 10.11
N GLY A 20 -5.54 -24.31 10.91
CA GLY A 20 -6.66 -23.57 11.49
C GLY A 20 -7.36 -24.26 12.67
N TYR A 21 -6.88 -25.42 13.12
CA TYR A 21 -7.46 -26.14 14.26
C TYR A 21 -7.41 -25.33 15.55
N ASP A 22 -8.49 -25.38 16.34
CA ASP A 22 -8.55 -24.69 17.64
C ASP A 22 -7.68 -25.40 18.67
N LEU A 23 -6.67 -24.69 19.16
CA LEU A 23 -5.70 -25.15 20.15
C LEU A 23 -6.14 -24.81 21.58
N LEU A 24 -7.39 -24.35 21.80
CA LEU A 24 -7.91 -24.14 23.15
C LEU A 24 -7.77 -25.41 24.00
N GLY A 25 -7.07 -25.29 25.13
CA GLY A 25 -6.83 -26.41 26.06
C GLY A 25 -5.71 -27.37 25.63
N ASN A 26 -5.11 -27.19 24.46
CA ASN A 26 -3.95 -27.98 24.06
C ASN A 26 -2.67 -27.38 24.66
N THR A 27 -2.01 -28.12 25.56
CA THR A 27 -0.75 -27.72 26.20
C THR A 27 0.46 -28.48 25.66
N THR A 28 0.27 -29.36 24.67
CA THR A 28 1.34 -30.25 24.19
C THR A 28 2.39 -29.53 23.33
N GLY A 29 2.08 -28.31 22.86
CA GLY A 29 2.92 -27.59 21.90
C GLY A 29 2.93 -28.24 20.50
N VAL A 30 2.04 -29.21 20.24
CA VAL A 30 1.90 -29.89 18.95
C VAL A 30 0.44 -29.89 18.54
N CYS A 31 0.13 -29.52 17.29
CA CYS A 31 -1.23 -29.58 16.77
C CYS A 31 -1.66 -31.06 16.54
N PRO A 32 -2.81 -31.52 17.07
CA PRO A 32 -3.24 -32.90 16.93
C PRO A 32 -3.64 -33.27 15.50
N GLU A 33 -4.10 -32.30 14.70
CA GLU A 33 -4.55 -32.55 13.33
C GLU A 33 -3.40 -32.65 12.33
N CYS A 34 -2.40 -31.76 12.45
CA CYS A 34 -1.34 -31.64 11.43
C CYS A 34 0.07 -31.93 11.94
N GLY A 35 0.24 -32.22 13.24
CA GLY A 35 1.55 -32.51 13.85
C GLY A 35 2.51 -31.31 13.91
N ALA A 36 2.06 -30.12 13.52
CA ALA A 36 2.90 -28.92 13.54
C ALA A 36 3.21 -28.54 14.99
N THR A 37 4.49 -28.36 15.29
CA THR A 37 4.94 -27.80 16.57
C THR A 37 4.65 -26.31 16.62
N TRP A 38 4.18 -25.81 17.76
CA TRP A 38 3.94 -24.40 17.99
C TRP A 38 4.49 -24.01 19.35
N ASP A 39 5.10 -22.84 19.43
CA ASP A 39 5.62 -22.30 20.68
C ASP A 39 4.51 -21.49 21.36
N PRO A 40 4.06 -21.87 22.57
CA PRO A 40 3.03 -21.15 23.30
C PRO A 40 3.39 -19.70 23.62
N ASN A 41 4.68 -19.37 23.67
CA ASN A 41 5.15 -18.01 23.85
C ASN A 41 5.20 -17.22 22.53
N ARG A 42 5.08 -17.89 21.38
CA ARG A 42 5.03 -17.28 20.03
C ARG A 42 3.70 -17.51 19.33
N LEU A 43 2.67 -17.93 20.04
CA LEU A 43 1.31 -17.83 19.55
C LEU A 43 1.10 -16.36 19.18
N MET A 44 1.10 -16.06 17.88
CA MET A 44 0.41 -14.88 17.41
C MET A 44 -0.98 -15.01 18.03
N ARG A 45 -1.34 -14.11 18.96
CA ARG A 45 -2.74 -13.99 19.36
C ARG A 45 -3.49 -13.97 18.06
N ALA A 46 -4.31 -15.00 17.81
CA ALA A 46 -5.12 -15.00 16.61
C ALA A 46 -5.81 -13.65 16.63
N MET A 47 -5.53 -12.82 15.62
CA MET A 47 -6.09 -11.48 15.52
C MET A 47 -7.56 -11.65 15.87
N SER A 48 -8.04 -10.89 16.87
CA SER A 48 -9.44 -10.96 17.20
C SER A 48 -10.24 -10.70 15.92
N ILE A 49 -11.43 -11.29 15.80
CA ILE A 49 -12.26 -11.08 14.59
C ILE A 49 -12.43 -9.57 14.35
N GLU A 50 -12.54 -8.78 15.42
CA GLU A 50 -12.60 -7.32 15.39
C GLU A 50 -11.31 -6.67 14.87
N ASP A 51 -10.13 -7.16 15.27
CA ASP A 51 -8.84 -6.67 14.75
C ASP A 51 -8.65 -7.04 13.28
N ARG A 52 -9.06 -8.25 12.87
CA ARG A 52 -9.04 -8.67 11.47
C ARG A 52 -9.95 -7.78 10.62
N GLU A 53 -11.16 -7.48 11.09
CA GLU A 53 -12.07 -6.57 10.40
C GLU A 53 -11.53 -5.14 10.33
N ARG A 54 -10.85 -4.66 11.37
CA ARG A 54 -10.16 -3.37 11.35
C ARG A 54 -9.01 -3.37 10.34
N LEU A 55 -8.23 -4.45 10.29
CA LEU A 55 -7.14 -4.60 9.32
C LEU A 55 -7.67 -4.63 7.89
N VAL A 56 -8.72 -5.42 7.62
CA VAL A 56 -9.36 -5.50 6.30
C VAL A 56 -9.97 -4.16 5.89
N ARG A 57 -10.62 -3.44 6.82
CA ARG A 57 -11.12 -2.06 6.58
C ARG A 57 -9.98 -1.09 6.30
N GLY A 58 -8.86 -1.21 7.02
CA GLY A 58 -7.64 -0.45 6.76
C GLY A 58 -7.09 -0.72 5.36
N LEU A 59 -6.95 -2.00 4.99
CA LEU A 59 -6.42 -2.44 3.69
C LEU A 59 -7.31 -1.98 2.52
N THR A 60 -8.63 -2.14 2.65
CA THR A 60 -9.60 -1.65 1.65
C THR A 60 -9.62 -0.13 1.57
N SER A 61 -9.36 0.58 2.67
CA SER A 61 -9.19 2.04 2.66
C SER A 61 -7.92 2.43 1.89
N VAL A 62 -6.78 1.79 2.16
CA VAL A 62 -5.52 2.03 1.43
C VAL A 62 -5.71 1.76 -0.06
N HIS A 63 -6.33 0.64 -0.43
CA HIS A 63 -6.61 0.30 -1.82
C HIS A 63 -7.46 1.36 -2.52
N ARG A 64 -8.56 1.81 -1.89
CA ARG A 64 -9.45 2.82 -2.50
C ARG A 64 -8.81 4.19 -2.63
N VAL A 65 -7.93 4.58 -1.70
CA VAL A 65 -7.40 5.94 -1.69
C VAL A 65 -6.04 6.04 -2.40
N VAL A 66 -5.28 4.96 -2.51
CA VAL A 66 -3.96 4.97 -3.16
C VAL A 66 -4.01 4.28 -4.51
N LEU A 67 -4.53 3.05 -4.58
CA LEU A 67 -4.49 2.26 -5.82
C LEU A 67 -5.48 2.79 -6.85
N ALA A 68 -6.72 3.06 -6.47
CA ALA A 68 -7.73 3.54 -7.42
C ALA A 68 -7.32 4.83 -8.16
N PRO A 69 -6.87 5.92 -7.50
CA PRO A 69 -6.43 7.11 -8.24
C PRO A 69 -5.15 6.88 -9.04
N PHE A 70 -4.25 5.99 -8.58
CA PHE A 70 -3.07 5.60 -9.37
C PHE A 70 -3.47 4.90 -10.68
N VAL A 71 -4.40 3.94 -10.60
CA VAL A 71 -4.93 3.24 -11.78
C VAL A 71 -5.61 4.20 -12.74
N VAL A 72 -6.43 5.14 -12.23
CA VAL A 72 -7.07 6.16 -13.06
C VAL A 72 -6.04 7.06 -13.74
N PHE A 73 -4.99 7.47 -13.01
CA PHE A 73 -3.90 8.28 -13.56
C PHE A 73 -3.15 7.54 -14.68
N VAL A 74 -2.75 6.28 -14.43
CA VAL A 74 -2.07 5.45 -15.43
C VAL A 74 -2.96 5.24 -16.66
N LEU A 75 -4.25 4.93 -16.48
CA LEU A 75 -5.20 4.78 -17.59
C LEU A 75 -5.35 6.07 -18.40
N ALA A 76 -5.49 7.22 -17.74
CA ALA A 76 -5.56 8.51 -18.43
C ALA A 76 -4.30 8.77 -19.26
N TRP A 77 -3.12 8.44 -18.72
CA TRP A 77 -1.85 8.61 -19.40
C TRP A 77 -1.70 7.65 -20.60
N VAL A 78 -2.11 6.38 -20.46
CA VAL A 78 -2.12 5.40 -21.56
C VAL A 78 -3.09 5.83 -22.66
N VAL A 79 -4.31 6.24 -22.32
CA VAL A 79 -5.29 6.73 -23.29
C VAL A 79 -4.77 7.95 -24.04
N TRP A 80 -4.11 8.87 -23.33
CA TRP A 80 -3.47 10.03 -23.95
C TRP A 80 -2.35 9.63 -24.91
N GLY A 81 -1.46 8.72 -24.51
CA GLY A 81 -0.40 8.21 -25.38
C GLY A 81 -0.93 7.55 -26.65
N VAL A 82 -2.02 6.77 -26.56
CA VAL A 82 -2.69 6.18 -27.73
C VAL A 82 -3.32 7.27 -28.62
N PHE A 83 -3.94 8.29 -28.01
CA PHE A 83 -4.53 9.41 -28.75
C PHE A 83 -3.48 10.18 -29.56
N VAL A 84 -2.29 10.41 -28.99
CA VAL A 84 -1.16 11.02 -29.69
C VAL A 84 -0.62 10.10 -30.79
N ALA A 85 -0.37 8.82 -30.49
CA ALA A 85 0.20 7.86 -31.43
C ALA A 85 -0.68 7.56 -32.65
N THR A 86 -2.00 7.70 -32.52
CA THR A 86 -2.96 7.47 -33.61
C THR A 86 -3.12 8.67 -34.56
N GLY A 87 -2.42 9.79 -34.32
CA GLY A 87 -2.51 10.99 -35.16
C GLY A 87 -3.83 11.75 -35.00
N ILE A 88 -4.71 11.34 -34.08
CA ILE A 88 -5.94 12.07 -33.75
C ILE A 88 -5.59 13.43 -33.13
N ALA A 89 -4.40 13.55 -32.54
CA ALA A 89 -3.81 14.80 -32.07
C ALA A 89 -3.71 15.90 -33.14
N ASP A 90 -3.60 15.55 -34.43
CA ASP A 90 -3.53 16.52 -35.53
C ASP A 90 -4.83 17.33 -35.68
N LEU A 91 -5.93 16.88 -35.06
CA LEU A 91 -7.21 17.60 -35.00
C LEU A 91 -7.25 18.66 -33.90
N LEU A 92 -6.29 18.66 -32.97
CA LEU A 92 -6.15 19.65 -31.91
C LEU A 92 -5.08 20.66 -32.29
N THR A 93 -5.26 21.92 -31.91
CA THR A 93 -4.20 22.93 -32.04
C THR A 93 -3.05 22.57 -31.12
N GLU A 94 -1.80 22.80 -31.56
CA GLU A 94 -0.58 22.55 -30.79
C GLU A 94 -0.66 23.11 -29.35
N ASP A 95 -1.26 24.29 -29.18
CA ASP A 95 -1.48 24.93 -27.88
C ASP A 95 -2.34 24.08 -26.93
N ILE A 96 -3.35 23.38 -27.43
CA ILE A 96 -4.23 22.54 -26.60
C ILE A 96 -3.50 21.28 -26.14
N LEU A 97 -2.71 20.65 -27.03
CA LEU A 97 -1.90 19.50 -26.67
C LEU A 97 -0.90 19.86 -25.56
N ALA A 98 -0.21 21.00 -25.70
CA ALA A 98 0.73 21.50 -24.70
C ALA A 98 0.04 21.76 -23.34
N ILE A 99 -1.17 22.33 -23.34
CA ILE A 99 -1.95 22.56 -22.11
C ILE A 99 -2.33 21.22 -21.45
N VAL A 100 -2.77 20.23 -22.23
CA VAL A 100 -3.17 18.92 -21.71
C VAL A 100 -1.95 18.17 -21.16
N ASP A 101 -0.81 18.22 -21.84
CA ASP A 101 0.44 17.64 -21.36
C ASP A 101 0.86 18.29 -20.04
N VAL A 102 0.88 19.62 -19.95
CA VAL A 102 1.20 20.32 -18.69
C VAL A 102 0.21 19.94 -17.58
N MET A 103 -1.08 19.84 -17.89
CA MET A 103 -2.11 19.41 -16.94
C MET A 103 -1.86 18.00 -16.42
N LEU A 104 -1.59 17.04 -17.30
CA LEU A 104 -1.36 15.65 -16.91
C LEU A 104 -0.02 15.46 -16.19
N LEU A 105 1.03 16.14 -16.64
CA LEU A 105 2.40 15.94 -16.17
C LEU A 105 2.69 16.71 -14.87
N VAL A 106 2.05 17.87 -14.68
CA VAL A 106 2.22 18.69 -13.46
C VAL A 106 1.10 18.45 -12.46
N PHE A 107 -0.17 18.59 -12.86
CA PHE A 107 -1.29 18.55 -11.91
C PHE A 107 -1.68 17.13 -11.52
N GLY A 108 -1.60 16.17 -12.45
CA GLY A 108 -1.92 14.76 -12.20
C GLY A 108 -1.14 14.21 -10.99
N PRO A 109 0.20 14.32 -10.98
CA PRO A 109 0.95 13.86 -9.84
C PRO A 109 0.78 14.64 -8.56
N VAL A 110 0.62 15.97 -8.64
CA VAL A 110 0.39 16.80 -7.45
C VAL A 110 -0.93 16.40 -6.77
N LEU A 111 -1.99 16.18 -7.55
CA LEU A 111 -3.27 15.71 -7.04
C LEU A 111 -3.18 14.30 -6.48
N TRP A 112 -2.43 13.41 -7.14
CA TRP A 112 -2.19 12.06 -6.64
C TRP A 112 -1.42 12.08 -5.30
N LEU A 113 -0.35 12.86 -5.22
CA LEU A 113 0.45 13.01 -4.00
C LEU A 113 -0.37 13.60 -2.86
N TYR A 114 -1.22 14.59 -3.15
CA TYR A 114 -2.16 15.16 -2.19
C TYR A 114 -3.17 14.11 -1.68
N ALA A 115 -3.79 13.35 -2.58
CA ALA A 115 -4.74 12.28 -2.22
C ALA A 115 -4.05 11.22 -1.36
N MET A 116 -2.84 10.83 -1.73
CA MET A 116 -2.01 9.89 -0.97
C MET A 116 -1.69 10.42 0.42
N MET A 117 -1.19 11.66 0.56
CA MET A 117 -0.89 12.26 1.86
C MET A 117 -2.13 12.38 2.75
N ARG A 118 -3.30 12.66 2.15
CA ARG A 118 -4.57 12.72 2.88
C ARG A 118 -5.04 11.35 3.35
N ALA A 119 -4.92 10.32 2.51
CA ALA A 119 -5.14 8.93 2.91
C ALA A 119 -4.25 8.56 4.09
N TRP A 120 -2.99 8.93 3.95
CA TRP A 120 -1.92 8.58 4.86
C TRP A 120 -2.14 9.17 6.24
N ARG A 121 -2.56 10.44 6.32
CA ARG A 121 -2.90 11.09 7.59
C ARG A 121 -3.95 10.30 8.36
N ARG A 122 -4.97 9.77 7.67
CA ARG A 122 -6.00 8.92 8.30
C ARG A 122 -5.47 7.57 8.80
N VAL A 123 -4.48 6.99 8.12
CA VAL A 123 -3.83 5.74 8.54
C VAL A 123 -2.91 6.00 9.75
N MET A 124 -2.26 7.15 9.81
CA MET A 124 -1.36 7.52 10.91
C MET A 124 -2.10 7.98 12.17
N ASP A 125 -3.34 8.46 12.04
CA ASP A 125 -4.19 8.83 13.19
C ASP A 125 -4.74 7.60 13.95
N VAL A 126 -4.22 6.39 13.71
CA VAL A 126 -4.60 5.19 14.49
C VAL A 126 -4.07 5.36 15.93
N PRO A 127 -4.96 5.33 16.94
CA PRO A 127 -4.59 5.61 18.31
C PRO A 127 -3.53 4.62 18.83
N GLU A 128 -2.56 5.19 19.53
CA GLU A 128 -1.31 4.62 20.05
C GLU A 128 -1.55 3.54 21.13
N VAL A 129 -2.16 2.42 20.76
CA VAL A 129 -2.40 1.25 21.65
C VAL A 129 -1.40 0.12 21.35
N ILE A 130 -0.42 0.37 20.49
CA ILE A 130 0.56 -0.62 20.05
C ILE A 130 1.89 -0.33 20.75
N ASP A 131 2.48 -1.38 21.33
CA ASP A 131 3.81 -1.41 21.96
C ASP A 131 4.84 -0.54 21.21
N ASP A 132 5.67 0.21 21.95
CA ASP A 132 6.60 1.22 21.41
C ASP A 132 7.53 0.65 20.33
N GLU A 133 7.89 -0.63 20.46
CA GLU A 133 8.75 -1.32 19.50
C GLU A 133 8.05 -1.54 18.15
N HIS A 134 6.77 -1.89 18.16
CA HIS A 134 5.95 -2.06 16.96
C HIS A 134 5.66 -0.72 16.29
N ALA A 135 5.40 0.33 17.09
CA ALA A 135 5.24 1.69 16.58
C ALA A 135 6.53 2.19 15.90
N ALA A 136 7.71 1.92 16.48
CA ALA A 136 9.00 2.27 15.90
C ALA A 136 9.31 1.48 14.62
N ARG A 137 8.93 0.19 14.55
CA ARG A 137 9.09 -0.64 13.35
C ARG A 137 8.17 -0.17 12.22
N HIS A 138 6.93 0.16 12.54
CA HIS A 138 5.96 0.74 11.61
C HIS A 138 6.49 2.08 11.08
N ARG A 139 6.92 3.02 11.94
CA ARG A 139 7.49 4.32 11.50
C ARG A 139 8.68 4.16 10.54
N ARG A 140 9.60 3.22 10.81
CA ARG A 140 10.73 2.92 9.90
C ARG A 140 10.30 2.32 8.57
N TRP A 141 9.25 1.50 8.56
CA TRP A 141 8.68 0.95 7.33
C TRP A 141 8.04 2.06 6.50
N VAL A 142 7.24 2.92 7.14
CA VAL A 142 6.58 4.07 6.52
C VAL A 142 7.58 5.03 5.86
N SER A 143 8.69 5.34 6.54
CA SER A 143 9.70 6.26 5.97
C SER A 143 10.42 5.68 4.76
N ARG A 144 10.66 4.36 4.72
CA ARG A 144 11.22 3.67 3.54
C ARG A 144 10.25 3.70 2.36
N LEU A 145 8.96 3.49 2.62
CA LEU A 145 7.93 3.57 1.59
C LEU A 145 7.87 4.98 0.99
N HIS A 146 7.90 6.03 1.83
CA HIS A 146 7.99 7.42 1.36
C HIS A 146 9.21 7.66 0.47
N LEU A 147 10.41 7.25 0.94
CA LEU A 147 11.64 7.46 0.18
C LEU A 147 11.57 6.76 -1.19
N ALA A 148 11.03 5.54 -1.23
CA ALA A 148 10.85 4.80 -2.47
C ALA A 148 9.85 5.50 -3.41
N THR A 149 8.68 5.91 -2.90
CA THR A 149 7.67 6.60 -3.71
C THR A 149 8.20 7.93 -4.26
N PHE A 150 8.88 8.74 -3.44
CA PHE A 150 9.50 9.99 -3.89
C PHE A 150 10.62 9.75 -4.90
N ALA A 151 11.44 8.71 -4.71
CA ALA A 151 12.51 8.38 -5.64
C ALA A 151 11.96 7.91 -7.00
N SER A 152 10.96 7.02 -7.01
CA SER A 152 10.28 6.58 -8.23
C SER A 152 9.62 7.75 -8.96
N PHE A 153 8.99 8.65 -8.22
CA PHE A 153 8.36 9.83 -8.78
C PHE A 153 9.36 10.83 -9.35
N GLY A 154 10.47 11.09 -8.63
CA GLY A 154 11.55 11.94 -9.11
C GLY A 154 12.26 11.37 -10.34
N LEU A 155 12.40 10.04 -10.44
CA LEU A 155 12.89 9.37 -11.63
C LEU A 155 11.97 9.58 -12.83
N LEU A 156 10.66 9.49 -12.62
CA LEU A 156 9.65 9.65 -13.67
C LEU A 156 9.56 11.09 -14.19
N ILE A 157 9.62 12.08 -13.30
CA ILE A 157 9.76 13.49 -13.67
C ILE A 157 11.10 13.71 -14.37
N GLY A 158 12.20 13.24 -13.77
CA GLY A 158 13.55 13.46 -14.28
C GLY A 158 13.73 12.92 -15.69
N SER A 159 13.19 11.72 -15.97
CA SER A 159 13.20 11.15 -17.32
C SER A 159 12.40 11.97 -18.31
N ALA A 160 11.32 12.61 -17.86
CA ALA A 160 10.53 13.47 -18.73
C ALA A 160 11.31 14.71 -19.19
N PHE A 161 12.03 15.35 -18.27
CA PHE A 161 12.81 16.54 -18.61
C PHE A 161 14.12 16.26 -19.35
N LEU A 162 14.72 15.08 -19.17
CA LEU A 162 16.07 14.80 -19.67
C LEU A 162 16.13 14.18 -21.08
N ALA A 163 15.04 13.62 -21.59
CA ALA A 163 15.05 12.97 -22.89
C ALA A 163 13.72 13.18 -23.62
N PRO A 164 13.59 14.22 -24.46
CA PRO A 164 12.35 14.48 -25.21
C PRO A 164 12.02 13.40 -26.25
N GLU A 165 12.94 12.46 -26.51
CA GLU A 165 12.70 11.35 -27.42
C GLU A 165 11.84 10.27 -26.73
N PHE A 166 10.68 10.00 -27.34
CA PHE A 166 9.61 9.09 -26.90
C PHE A 166 10.10 7.75 -26.29
N LEU A 167 11.22 7.21 -26.79
CA LEU A 167 11.73 5.89 -26.37
C LEU A 167 12.25 5.87 -24.92
N VAL A 168 12.79 6.99 -24.43
CA VAL A 168 13.35 7.06 -23.07
C VAL A 168 12.23 7.21 -22.03
N TYR A 169 11.14 7.88 -22.40
CA TYR A 169 9.93 7.99 -21.59
C TYR A 169 9.29 6.63 -21.32
N ASP A 170 9.09 5.82 -22.37
CA ASP A 170 8.49 4.49 -22.23
C ASP A 170 9.35 3.60 -21.34
N LEU A 171 10.68 3.61 -21.51
CA LEU A 171 11.59 2.80 -20.70
C LEU A 171 11.58 3.24 -19.22
N ALA A 172 11.65 4.55 -18.95
CA ALA A 172 11.65 5.07 -17.59
C ALA A 172 10.30 4.84 -16.88
N PHE A 173 9.20 4.99 -17.61
CA PHE A 173 7.87 4.66 -17.11
C PHE A 173 7.75 3.17 -16.79
N LEU A 174 8.18 2.29 -17.69
CA LEU A 174 8.16 0.84 -17.47
C LEU A 174 9.03 0.44 -16.28
N LEU A 175 10.21 1.05 -16.13
CA LEU A 175 11.10 0.82 -14.99
C LEU A 175 10.46 1.27 -13.67
N SER A 176 9.76 2.41 -13.69
CA SER A 176 9.04 2.93 -12.52
C SER A 176 7.89 2.01 -12.10
N LEU A 177 7.15 1.46 -13.07
CA LEU A 177 6.08 0.48 -12.83
C LEU A 177 6.64 -0.83 -12.27
N ILE A 178 7.75 -1.32 -12.80
CA ILE A 178 8.43 -2.52 -12.31
C ILE A 178 8.90 -2.33 -10.86
N LEU A 179 9.56 -1.20 -10.56
CA LEU A 179 10.02 -0.89 -9.21
C LEU A 179 8.85 -0.78 -8.23
N PHE A 180 7.76 -0.13 -8.64
CA PHE A 180 6.55 -0.02 -7.84
C PHE A 180 5.89 -1.39 -7.58
N ALA A 181 5.79 -2.23 -8.62
CA ALA A 181 5.26 -3.58 -8.51
C ALA A 181 6.12 -4.49 -7.63
N LEU A 182 7.45 -4.40 -7.72
CA LEU A 182 8.38 -5.14 -6.85
C LEU A 182 8.26 -4.70 -5.39
N LEU A 183 8.08 -3.40 -5.14
CA LEU A 183 7.81 -2.87 -3.80
C LEU A 183 6.50 -3.45 -3.23
N ILE A 184 5.40 -3.38 -3.99
CA ILE A 184 4.11 -3.94 -3.56
C ILE A 184 4.19 -5.46 -3.36
N GLY A 185 4.81 -6.18 -4.29
CA GLY A 185 4.97 -7.63 -4.23
C GLY A 185 5.79 -8.08 -3.02
N SER A 186 6.89 -7.37 -2.71
CA SER A 186 7.67 -7.62 -1.51
C SER A 186 6.83 -7.43 -0.24
N HIS A 187 5.87 -6.50 -0.23
CA HIS A 187 5.01 -6.25 0.92
C HIS A 187 3.91 -7.30 1.11
N LEU A 188 3.35 -7.86 0.03
CA LEU A 188 2.39 -8.96 0.12
C LEU A 188 3.02 -10.26 0.64
N PHE A 189 4.34 -10.42 0.52
CA PHE A 189 5.06 -11.60 1.02
C PHE A 189 5.37 -11.55 2.53
N PHE A 190 5.34 -10.36 3.15
CA PHE A 190 5.62 -10.15 4.58
C PHE A 190 4.37 -10.03 5.46
N LEU A 191 3.18 -10.06 4.87
CA LEU A 191 1.88 -10.14 5.56
C LEU A 191 1.41 -11.59 5.62
#